data_AF-A0A2M6W4T2-F1
#
_entry.id   AF-A0A2M6W4T2-F1
#
_cell.length_a   1.000
_cell.length_b   1.000
_cell.length_c   1.000
_cell.angle_alpha   90.00
_cell.angle_beta   90.00
_cell.angle_gamma   90.00
#
_symmetry.space_group_name_H-M   'P 1'
#
loop_
_entity.id
_entity.type
_entity.pdbx_description
1 polymer ?
#
loop_
_entity_poly.entity_id
_entity_poly.type
_entity_poly.pdbx_seq_one_letter_code
_entity_poly.pdbx_strand_id
1 'polypeptide(L)'
;MINDYLELPFVGVSGVRCPYYIGKKSLQRGQLRVLIGKGAPREIVEEAKIISIQYSHGIFDKHGLCHIPPEKKANELKNYLIDTGLGIDCSGFVIQVLDEHYLETKNIRLSRALHIAPAKHFIRYLISRLRPVENISVRVLADERNSEPVRSLNNIHAGDLVIMLDTGRNHKRDHILLITQVTDKSIFYAHARAWSNEGKYGHGVAVGEIQIVNPAKKNLLDQNWLERGYQAEKNETYLEAKNAKVLQIRRLKI
;
A
#
# COMPACT_ATOMS: atom_id res chain seq x y z
N MET A 1 -1.74 -8.29 9.60
CA MET A 1 -2.02 -7.61 8.33
C MET A 1 -0.79 -7.21 7.49
N ILE A 2 0.20 -6.44 7.99
CA ILE A 2 1.38 -6.08 7.15
C ILE A 2 2.13 -7.34 6.68
N ASN A 3 2.38 -8.28 7.58
CA ASN A 3 3.05 -9.54 7.25
C ASN A 3 2.26 -10.34 6.21
N ASP A 4 0.93 -10.33 6.26
CA ASP A 4 0.09 -11.01 5.27
C ASP A 4 0.21 -10.40 3.85
N TYR A 5 0.67 -9.16 3.72
CA TYR A 5 0.99 -8.57 2.42
C TYR A 5 2.44 -8.84 1.99
N LEU A 6 3.38 -8.93 2.94
CA LEU A 6 4.75 -9.35 2.67
C LEU A 6 4.81 -10.84 2.28
N GLU A 7 3.85 -11.62 2.79
CA GLU A 7 3.68 -13.05 2.55
C GLU A 7 2.19 -13.38 2.49
N LEU A 8 1.64 -13.42 1.28
CA LEU A 8 0.22 -13.72 1.05
C LEU A 8 -0.12 -15.12 1.57
N PRO A 9 -1.28 -15.28 2.24
CA PRO A 9 -1.65 -16.50 2.94
C PRO A 9 -2.20 -17.58 1.99
N PHE A 10 -1.41 -17.99 1.01
CA PHE A 10 -1.72 -19.16 0.17
C PHE A 10 -1.50 -20.44 0.98
N VAL A 11 -2.47 -21.35 0.93
CA VAL A 11 -2.39 -22.61 1.68
C VAL A 11 -1.19 -23.43 1.20
N GLY A 12 -0.28 -23.75 2.13
CA GLY A 12 0.91 -24.56 1.84
C GLY A 12 1.96 -23.85 0.97
N VAL A 13 1.93 -22.51 0.90
CA VAL A 13 2.93 -21.72 0.18
C VAL A 13 3.40 -20.56 1.02
N SER A 14 4.72 -20.46 1.18
CA SER A 14 5.39 -19.34 1.85
C SER A 14 6.07 -18.41 0.83
N GLY A 15 6.34 -17.18 1.23
CA GLY A 15 7.15 -16.22 0.47
C GLY A 15 6.46 -15.55 -0.73
N VAL A 16 5.13 -15.68 -0.89
CA VAL A 16 4.40 -15.01 -1.98
C VAL A 16 4.17 -13.54 -1.62
N ARG A 17 5.11 -12.66 -1.99
CA ARG A 17 4.96 -11.22 -1.75
C ARG A 17 3.84 -10.62 -2.58
N CYS A 18 2.94 -9.85 -1.95
CA CYS A 18 1.86 -9.16 -2.65
C CYS A 18 2.42 -8.17 -3.68
N PRO A 19 2.07 -8.30 -4.97
CA PRO A 19 2.55 -7.38 -5.98
C PRO A 19 1.84 -6.03 -5.90
N TYR A 20 2.55 -5.00 -6.37
CA TYR A 20 1.98 -3.67 -6.56
C TYR A 20 1.08 -3.65 -7.79
N TYR A 21 -0.14 -3.17 -7.63
CA TYR A 21 -1.10 -3.06 -8.73
C TYR A 21 -1.94 -1.80 -8.57
N ILE A 22 -2.07 -1.01 -9.65
CA ILE A 22 -2.98 0.13 -9.72
C ILE A 22 -3.96 -0.09 -10.86
N GLY A 23 -5.26 -0.19 -10.54
CA GLY A 23 -6.34 -0.39 -11.51
C GLY A 23 -6.63 0.78 -12.48
N LYS A 24 -5.75 1.78 -12.60
CA LYS A 24 -5.98 2.99 -13.44
C LYS A 24 -6.19 2.71 -14.93
N LYS A 25 -5.81 1.52 -15.41
CA LYS A 25 -5.98 1.09 -16.81
C LYS A 25 -7.30 0.34 -17.05
N SER A 26 -7.97 -0.12 -16.01
CA SER A 26 -9.29 -0.73 -16.12
C SER A 26 -10.34 0.37 -16.31
N LEU A 27 -10.95 0.44 -17.50
CA LEU A 27 -12.06 1.36 -17.78
C LEU A 27 -13.38 0.91 -17.14
N GLN A 28 -13.38 -0.21 -16.41
CA GLN A 28 -14.58 -0.81 -15.85
C GLN A 28 -14.94 -0.16 -14.51
N ARG A 29 -16.10 0.51 -14.47
CA ARG A 29 -16.65 1.08 -13.24
C ARG A 29 -17.27 -0.03 -12.40
N GLY A 30 -17.12 0.07 -11.07
CA GLY A 30 -17.82 -0.81 -10.15
C GLY A 30 -17.17 -2.17 -9.89
N GLN A 31 -15.98 -2.44 -10.43
CA GLN A 31 -15.23 -3.68 -10.17
C GLN A 31 -15.00 -3.95 -8.68
N LEU A 32 -14.80 -5.22 -8.31
CA LEU A 32 -14.43 -5.62 -6.96
C LEU A 32 -13.16 -4.90 -6.49
N ARG A 33 -13.05 -4.61 -5.19
CA ARG A 33 -11.89 -3.88 -4.63
C ARG A 33 -10.55 -4.56 -4.93
N VAL A 34 -10.53 -5.89 -4.95
CA VAL A 34 -9.35 -6.69 -5.28
C VAL A 34 -8.85 -6.41 -6.70
N LEU A 35 -9.77 -6.24 -7.66
CA LEU A 35 -9.47 -5.99 -9.07
C LEU A 35 -9.02 -4.55 -9.38
N ILE A 36 -9.04 -3.66 -8.38
CA ILE A 36 -8.60 -2.26 -8.52
C ILE A 36 -7.41 -1.90 -7.62
N GLY A 37 -6.79 -2.90 -6.98
CA GLY A 37 -5.63 -2.67 -6.10
C GLY A 37 -6.00 -2.25 -4.68
N LYS A 38 -7.17 -2.67 -4.19
CA LYS A 38 -7.74 -2.27 -2.88
C LYS A 38 -8.18 -3.47 -2.01
N GLY A 39 -7.87 -4.70 -2.41
CA GLY A 39 -8.29 -5.91 -1.71
C GLY A 39 -7.49 -6.20 -0.44
N ALA A 40 -8.12 -6.82 0.55
CA ALA A 40 -7.41 -7.41 1.69
C ALA A 40 -6.59 -8.64 1.24
N PRO A 41 -5.56 -9.08 2.00
CA PRO A 41 -4.72 -10.23 1.61
C PRO A 41 -5.52 -11.49 1.29
N ARG A 42 -6.52 -11.81 2.12
CA ARG A 42 -7.41 -12.96 1.90
C ARG A 42 -8.27 -12.80 0.65
N GLU A 43 -8.79 -11.60 0.39
CA GLU A 43 -9.57 -11.33 -0.82
C GLU A 43 -8.71 -11.50 -2.09
N ILE A 44 -7.44 -11.07 -2.04
CA ILE A 44 -6.47 -11.28 -3.14
C ILE A 44 -6.25 -12.77 -3.39
N VAL A 45 -6.03 -13.56 -2.34
CA VAL A 45 -5.83 -15.01 -2.44
C VAL A 45 -7.07 -15.71 -2.97
N GLU A 46 -8.25 -15.39 -2.47
CA GLU A 46 -9.50 -16.00 -2.92
C GLU A 46 -9.82 -15.64 -4.37
N GLU A 47 -9.66 -14.39 -4.77
CA GLU A 47 -9.85 -13.98 -6.17
C GLU A 47 -8.86 -14.68 -7.11
N ALA A 48 -7.60 -14.86 -6.68
CA ALA A 48 -6.60 -15.59 -7.45
C ALA A 48 -7.03 -17.04 -7.73
N LYS A 49 -7.63 -17.70 -6.74
CA LYS A 49 -8.19 -19.06 -6.87
C LYS A 49 -9.39 -19.07 -7.82
N ILE A 50 -10.34 -18.15 -7.63
CA ILE A 50 -11.54 -18.03 -8.46
C ILE A 50 -11.16 -17.83 -9.93
N ILE A 51 -10.29 -16.87 -10.23
CA ILE A 51 -9.80 -16.61 -11.60
C ILE A 51 -9.12 -17.85 -12.17
N SER A 52 -8.34 -18.57 -11.37
CA SER A 52 -7.62 -19.75 -11.87
C SER A 52 -8.57 -20.87 -12.29
N ILE A 53 -9.58 -21.13 -11.46
CA ILE A 53 -10.59 -22.16 -11.71
C ILE A 53 -11.50 -21.75 -12.87
N GLN A 54 -12.01 -20.51 -12.84
CA GLN A 54 -12.95 -20.00 -13.84
C GLN A 54 -12.36 -19.95 -15.24
N TYR A 55 -11.08 -19.55 -15.36
CA TYR A 55 -10.39 -19.43 -16.64
C TYR A 55 -9.46 -20.59 -16.95
N SER A 56 -9.54 -21.68 -16.18
CA SER A 56 -8.75 -22.92 -16.38
C SER A 56 -7.25 -22.68 -16.50
N HIS A 57 -6.70 -21.76 -15.71
CA HIS A 57 -5.25 -21.50 -15.67
C HIS A 57 -4.44 -22.67 -15.08
N GLY A 58 -5.09 -23.66 -14.47
CA GLY A 58 -4.45 -24.89 -14.00
C GLY A 58 -3.53 -24.71 -12.78
N ILE A 59 -3.62 -23.57 -12.08
CA ILE A 59 -2.77 -23.27 -10.91
C ILE A 59 -3.39 -23.85 -9.63
N PHE A 60 -4.71 -23.74 -9.50
CA PHE A 60 -5.46 -24.25 -8.35
C PHE A 60 -6.48 -25.30 -8.79
N ASP A 61 -6.67 -26.35 -7.99
CA ASP A 61 -7.82 -27.26 -8.15
C ASP A 61 -9.12 -26.67 -7.57
N LYS A 62 -10.21 -27.41 -7.75
CA LYS A 62 -11.53 -27.16 -7.13
C LYS A 62 -11.51 -27.10 -5.59
N HIS A 63 -10.43 -27.55 -4.95
CA HIS A 63 -10.25 -27.48 -3.49
C HIS A 63 -9.38 -26.29 -3.07
N GLY A 64 -8.87 -25.49 -4.03
CA GLY A 64 -8.04 -24.32 -3.78
C GLY A 64 -6.57 -24.65 -3.48
N LEU A 65 -6.11 -25.88 -3.77
CA LEU A 65 -4.73 -26.30 -3.56
C LEU A 65 -3.87 -25.94 -4.78
N CYS A 66 -2.68 -25.41 -4.51
CA CYS A 66 -1.75 -24.97 -5.55
C CYS A 66 -0.91 -26.16 -6.09
N HIS A 67 -0.96 -26.37 -7.41
CA HIS A 67 -0.24 -27.46 -8.09
C HIS A 67 1.15 -27.10 -8.61
N ILE A 68 1.59 -25.84 -8.47
CA ILE A 68 2.92 -25.44 -8.90
C ILE A 68 3.98 -26.20 -8.08
N PRO A 69 5.09 -26.67 -8.69
CA PRO A 69 6.17 -27.34 -7.96
C PRO A 69 6.71 -26.48 -6.79
N PRO A 70 6.98 -27.05 -5.61
CA PRO A 70 7.38 -26.31 -4.41
C PRO A 70 8.51 -25.29 -4.64
N GLU A 71 9.51 -25.66 -5.43
CA GLU A 71 10.71 -24.86 -5.70
C GLU A 71 10.46 -23.62 -6.58
N LYS A 72 9.34 -23.59 -7.32
CA LYS A 72 8.92 -22.45 -8.14
C LYS A 72 7.65 -21.77 -7.64
N LYS A 73 6.99 -22.37 -6.65
CA LYS A 73 5.62 -22.03 -6.22
C LYS A 73 5.45 -20.55 -5.92
N ALA A 74 6.36 -19.96 -5.14
CA ALA A 74 6.24 -18.57 -4.74
C ALA A 74 6.37 -17.59 -5.92
N ASN A 75 7.37 -17.82 -6.80
CA ASN A 75 7.65 -16.95 -7.93
C ASN A 75 6.57 -17.04 -9.01
N GLU A 76 6.12 -18.25 -9.35
CA GLU A 76 5.07 -18.44 -10.36
C GLU A 76 3.71 -17.92 -9.88
N LEU A 77 3.37 -18.09 -8.59
CA LEU A 77 2.16 -17.47 -8.04
C LEU A 77 2.24 -15.95 -8.08
N LYS A 78 3.40 -15.37 -7.81
CA LYS A 78 3.58 -13.92 -7.92
C LYS A 78 3.44 -13.44 -9.38
N ASN A 79 4.04 -14.15 -10.33
CA ASN A 79 3.88 -13.85 -11.76
C ASN A 79 2.41 -13.91 -12.16
N TYR A 80 1.72 -14.95 -11.73
CA TYR A 80 0.29 -15.14 -11.96
C TYR A 80 -0.56 -14.00 -11.41
N LEU A 81 -0.32 -13.56 -10.17
CA LEU A 81 -1.02 -12.41 -9.60
C LEU A 81 -0.82 -11.15 -10.44
N ILE A 82 0.40 -10.91 -10.92
CA ILE A 82 0.72 -9.75 -11.76
C ILE A 82 0.01 -9.85 -13.11
N ASP A 83 0.06 -11.01 -13.75
CA ASP A 83 -0.56 -11.24 -15.06
C ASP A 83 -2.09 -11.19 -15.03
N THR A 84 -2.69 -11.54 -13.89
CA THR A 84 -4.13 -11.41 -13.65
C THR A 84 -4.55 -10.05 -13.09
N GLY A 85 -3.61 -9.13 -12.87
CA GLY A 85 -3.90 -7.80 -12.33
C GLY A 85 -4.38 -7.81 -10.88
N LEU A 86 -3.97 -8.81 -10.10
CA LEU A 86 -4.24 -8.91 -8.68
C LEU A 86 -3.06 -8.36 -7.89
N GLY A 87 -3.35 -7.47 -6.93
CA GLY A 87 -2.34 -6.86 -6.08
C GLY A 87 -2.91 -5.72 -5.27
N ILE A 88 -2.03 -4.84 -4.81
CA ILE A 88 -2.41 -3.71 -3.95
C ILE A 88 -1.73 -2.42 -4.38
N ASP A 89 -2.46 -1.30 -4.35
CA ASP A 89 -1.89 0.04 -4.51
C ASP A 89 -1.39 0.61 -3.18
N CYS A 90 -0.60 1.68 -3.22
CA CYS A 90 0.02 2.25 -2.02
C CYS A 90 -1.01 2.70 -0.98
N SER A 91 -2.07 3.40 -1.39
CA SER A 91 -3.13 3.85 -0.48
C SER A 91 -4.08 2.73 -0.04
N GLY A 92 -4.30 1.71 -0.89
CA GLY A 92 -5.06 0.49 -0.60
C GLY A 92 -4.38 -0.32 0.48
N PHE A 93 -3.06 -0.48 0.38
CA PHE A 93 -2.25 -1.12 1.40
C PHE A 93 -2.38 -0.39 2.75
N VAL A 94 -2.15 0.93 2.76
CA VAL A 94 -2.22 1.72 3.99
C VAL A 94 -3.61 1.66 4.63
N ILE A 95 -4.69 1.84 3.86
CA ILE A 95 -6.03 1.85 4.45
C ILE A 95 -6.44 0.48 4.97
N GLN A 96 -6.08 -0.61 4.30
CA GLN A 96 -6.40 -1.96 4.80
C GLN A 96 -5.71 -2.21 6.13
N VAL A 97 -4.40 -1.95 6.21
CA VAL A 97 -3.62 -2.13 7.44
C VAL A 97 -4.16 -1.28 8.58
N LEU A 98 -4.46 0.00 8.32
CA LEU A 98 -4.94 0.90 9.36
C LEU A 98 -6.41 0.63 9.74
N ASP A 99 -7.29 0.26 8.81
CA ASP A 99 -8.69 -0.08 9.13
C ASP A 99 -8.75 -1.29 10.06
N GLU A 100 -7.94 -2.32 9.82
CA GLU A 100 -7.86 -3.49 10.69
C GLU A 100 -7.28 -3.11 12.07
N HIS A 101 -6.19 -2.34 12.10
CA HIS A 101 -5.59 -1.90 13.36
C HIS A 101 -6.56 -1.06 14.21
N TYR A 102 -7.28 -0.11 13.60
CA TYR A 102 -8.27 0.72 14.31
C TYR A 102 -9.51 -0.07 14.72
N LEU A 103 -9.89 -1.08 13.95
CA LEU A 103 -10.95 -2.00 14.35
C LEU A 103 -10.53 -2.80 15.58
N GLU A 104 -9.35 -3.41 15.56
CA GLU A 104 -8.84 -4.25 16.65
C GLU A 104 -8.63 -3.44 17.94
N THR A 105 -8.06 -2.24 17.84
CA THR A 105 -7.63 -1.46 19.01
C THR A 105 -8.68 -0.48 19.53
N LYS A 106 -9.53 0.06 18.65
CA LYS A 106 -10.52 1.10 18.98
C LYS A 106 -11.96 0.70 18.64
N ASN A 107 -12.19 -0.45 18.01
CA ASN A 107 -13.50 -0.85 17.46
C ASN A 107 -14.07 0.18 16.46
N ILE A 108 -13.18 0.84 15.70
CA ILE A 108 -13.55 1.85 14.69
C ILE A 108 -13.17 1.35 13.30
N ARG A 109 -14.14 1.37 12.38
CA ARG A 109 -13.88 1.21 10.94
C ARG A 109 -13.35 2.53 10.36
N LEU A 110 -12.04 2.71 10.37
CA LEU A 110 -11.34 3.89 9.85
C LEU A 110 -11.85 4.33 8.48
N SER A 111 -11.98 3.40 7.55
CA SER A 111 -12.47 3.61 6.19
C SER A 111 -13.83 4.33 6.14
N ARG A 112 -14.70 4.10 7.13
CA ARG A 112 -16.01 4.75 7.25
C ARG A 112 -15.96 6.07 8.01
N ALA A 113 -14.93 6.28 8.84
CA ALA A 113 -14.74 7.50 9.61
C ALA A 113 -14.14 8.64 8.76
N LEU A 114 -13.38 8.31 7.72
CA LEU A 114 -12.74 9.30 6.84
C LEU A 114 -13.75 10.13 6.03
N HIS A 115 -13.43 11.41 5.88
CA HIS A 115 -14.12 12.32 4.98
C HIS A 115 -13.63 12.11 3.53
N ILE A 116 -14.40 11.36 2.74
CA ILE A 116 -14.05 11.02 1.35
C ILE A 116 -14.67 11.98 0.34
N ALA A 117 -15.95 12.31 0.51
CA ALA A 117 -16.70 13.18 -0.37
C ALA A 117 -17.66 14.07 0.42
N PRO A 118 -17.87 15.33 -0.01
CA PRO A 118 -18.79 16.23 0.68
C PRO A 118 -20.25 15.87 0.38
N ALA A 119 -21.14 16.07 1.36
CA ALA A 119 -22.57 15.77 1.24
C ALA A 119 -23.28 16.57 0.13
N LYS A 120 -22.72 17.72 -0.28
CA LYS A 120 -23.23 18.53 -1.40
C LYS A 120 -23.32 17.75 -2.72
N HIS A 121 -22.55 16.68 -2.89
CA HIS A 121 -22.61 15.79 -4.04
C HIS A 121 -23.25 14.46 -3.63
N PHE A 122 -24.56 14.45 -3.45
CA PHE A 122 -25.32 13.35 -2.83
C PHE A 122 -24.98 11.95 -3.38
N ILE A 123 -24.97 11.78 -4.70
CA ILE A 123 -24.63 10.48 -5.34
C ILE A 123 -23.20 10.06 -5.00
N ARG A 124 -22.24 10.98 -5.11
CA ARG A 124 -20.82 10.73 -4.81
C ARG A 124 -20.61 10.42 -3.33
N TYR A 125 -21.32 11.13 -2.46
CA TYR A 125 -21.34 10.90 -1.02
C TYR A 125 -21.85 9.49 -0.71
N LEU A 126 -22.99 9.08 -1.27
CA LEU A 126 -23.57 7.76 -1.05
C LEU A 126 -22.62 6.64 -1.53
N ILE A 127 -22.07 6.77 -2.74
CA ILE A 127 -21.09 5.80 -3.27
C ILE A 127 -19.87 5.69 -2.33
N SER A 128 -19.37 6.83 -1.82
CA SER A 128 -18.23 6.83 -0.90
C SER A 128 -18.53 6.18 0.45
N ARG A 129 -19.80 6.15 0.88
CA ARG A 129 -20.22 5.45 2.10
C ARG A 129 -20.42 3.96 1.88
N LEU A 130 -20.93 3.56 0.71
CA LEU A 130 -21.10 2.16 0.35
C LEU A 130 -19.78 1.46 0.05
N ARG A 131 -18.84 2.18 -0.56
CA ARG A 131 -17.54 1.66 -1.03
C ARG A 131 -16.37 2.53 -0.57
N PRO A 132 -16.15 2.64 0.76
CA PRO A 132 -15.20 3.61 1.30
C PRO A 132 -13.76 3.32 0.87
N VAL A 133 -13.32 2.07 1.01
CA VAL A 133 -11.94 1.64 0.70
C VAL A 133 -11.56 1.96 -0.75
N GLU A 134 -12.47 1.72 -1.68
CA GLU A 134 -12.27 1.95 -3.11
C GLU A 134 -12.18 3.43 -3.47
N ASN A 135 -12.72 4.31 -2.62
CA ASN A 135 -12.70 5.75 -2.84
C ASN A 135 -11.63 6.47 -2.01
N ILE A 136 -10.83 5.76 -1.22
CA ILE A 136 -9.73 6.32 -0.44
C ILE A 136 -8.45 6.34 -1.30
N SER A 137 -7.93 7.54 -1.52
CA SER A 137 -6.66 7.81 -2.21
C SER A 137 -5.66 8.45 -1.25
N VAL A 138 -4.40 8.59 -1.68
CA VAL A 138 -3.38 9.33 -0.93
C VAL A 138 -3.87 10.75 -0.58
N ARG A 139 -4.57 11.43 -1.50
CA ARG A 139 -5.12 12.77 -1.26
C ARG A 139 -6.24 12.79 -0.23
N VAL A 140 -7.08 11.75 -0.18
CA VAL A 140 -8.08 11.63 0.88
C VAL A 140 -7.38 11.52 2.23
N LEU A 141 -6.35 10.69 2.34
CA LEU A 141 -5.58 10.55 3.58
C LEU A 141 -4.81 11.83 3.95
N ALA A 142 -4.37 12.60 2.96
CA ALA A 142 -3.66 13.86 3.14
C ALA A 142 -4.57 15.08 3.41
N ASP A 143 -5.88 14.95 3.27
CA ASP A 143 -6.83 16.03 3.46
C ASP A 143 -6.80 16.54 4.91
N GLU A 144 -6.84 17.86 5.11
CA GLU A 144 -6.81 18.50 6.43
C GLU A 144 -7.98 18.10 7.34
N ARG A 145 -9.07 17.58 6.78
CA ARG A 145 -10.20 17.02 7.55
C ARG A 145 -9.92 15.63 8.09
N ASN A 146 -9.02 14.89 7.46
CA ASN A 146 -8.70 13.50 7.79
C ASN A 146 -7.39 13.35 8.53
N SER A 147 -6.44 14.26 8.32
CA SER A 147 -5.15 14.22 8.98
C SER A 147 -4.61 15.61 9.28
N GLU A 148 -3.58 15.68 10.12
CA GLU A 148 -2.81 16.88 10.45
C GLU A 148 -1.32 16.66 10.25
N PRO A 149 -0.56 17.71 9.91
CA PRO A 149 0.89 17.61 9.75
C PRO A 149 1.60 17.42 11.10
N VAL A 150 2.52 16.46 11.15
CA VAL A 150 3.46 16.26 12.26
C VAL A 150 4.68 17.14 12.01
N ARG A 151 4.85 18.20 12.79
CA ARG A 151 5.85 19.26 12.56
C ARG A 151 7.27 18.94 13.06
N SER A 152 7.42 17.89 13.86
CA SER A 152 8.68 17.53 14.52
C SER A 152 8.94 16.05 14.37
N LEU A 153 10.19 15.68 14.03
CA LEU A 153 10.59 14.28 13.94
C LEU A 153 10.46 13.56 15.30
N ASN A 154 10.61 14.29 16.40
CA ASN A 154 10.46 13.75 17.76
C ASN A 154 9.01 13.38 18.12
N ASN A 155 8.03 13.84 17.35
CA ASN A 155 6.62 13.59 17.61
C ASN A 155 6.03 12.54 16.66
N ILE A 156 6.88 11.85 15.88
CA ILE A 156 6.46 10.78 14.97
C ILE A 156 6.22 9.51 15.77
N HIS A 157 5.16 8.79 15.46
CA HIS A 157 4.89 7.47 16.03
C HIS A 157 4.46 6.48 14.95
N ALA A 158 4.43 5.20 15.31
CA ALA A 158 3.79 4.18 14.48
C ALA A 158 2.33 4.56 14.18
N GLY A 159 1.89 4.34 12.94
CA GLY A 159 0.59 4.76 12.44
C GLY A 159 0.58 6.12 11.74
N ASP A 160 1.62 6.93 11.89
CA ASP A 160 1.79 8.16 11.10
C ASP A 160 2.11 7.82 9.63
N LEU A 161 1.84 8.78 8.74
CA LEU A 161 1.92 8.61 7.29
C LEU A 161 2.99 9.53 6.71
N VAL A 162 3.88 9.00 5.89
CA VAL A 162 4.73 9.84 5.02
C VAL A 162 3.99 10.02 3.69
N ILE A 163 3.52 11.23 3.42
CA ILE A 163 2.73 11.60 2.26
C ILE A 163 3.62 12.29 1.24
N MET A 164 3.57 11.79 0.00
CA MET A 164 4.24 12.35 -1.17
C MET A 164 3.19 12.69 -2.23
N LEU A 165 2.93 13.96 -2.49
CA LEU A 165 1.99 14.38 -3.53
C LEU A 165 2.72 14.93 -4.75
N ASP A 166 2.10 14.73 -5.91
CA ASP A 166 2.56 15.28 -7.19
C ASP A 166 4.01 14.89 -7.50
N THR A 167 4.30 13.60 -7.49
CA THR A 167 5.61 12.99 -7.74
C THR A 167 5.82 12.57 -9.21
N GLY A 168 7.05 12.18 -9.53
CA GLY A 168 7.46 11.65 -10.83
C GLY A 168 7.62 12.72 -11.91
N ARG A 169 8.09 12.32 -13.11
CA ARG A 169 8.44 13.23 -14.22
C ARG A 169 7.35 14.23 -14.62
N ASN A 170 6.08 13.87 -14.41
CA ASN A 170 4.92 14.68 -14.80
C ASN A 170 4.15 15.24 -13.61
N HIS A 171 4.59 15.01 -12.36
CA HIS A 171 3.88 15.46 -11.15
C HIS A 171 2.40 15.01 -11.09
N LYS A 172 2.12 13.76 -11.49
CA LYS A 172 0.76 13.19 -11.55
C LYS A 172 0.57 11.96 -10.66
N ARG A 173 1.59 11.60 -9.90
CA ARG A 173 1.60 10.43 -9.02
C ARG A 173 1.57 10.92 -7.59
N ASP A 174 0.87 10.18 -6.75
CA ASP A 174 0.90 10.39 -5.31
C ASP A 174 1.37 9.07 -4.72
N HIS A 175 2.13 9.14 -3.63
CA HIS A 175 2.65 7.98 -2.94
C HIS A 175 2.56 8.17 -1.43
N ILE A 176 2.51 7.06 -0.71
CA ILE A 176 2.31 7.04 0.73
C ILE A 176 3.09 5.89 1.36
N LEU A 177 3.68 6.18 2.51
CA LEU A 177 4.32 5.20 3.39
C LEU A 177 3.60 5.18 4.72
N LEU A 178 3.41 4.00 5.29
CA LEU A 178 2.95 3.81 6.65
C LEU A 178 4.16 3.65 7.58
N ILE A 179 4.27 4.50 8.59
CA ILE A 179 5.29 4.35 9.63
C ILE A 179 4.87 3.20 10.55
N THR A 180 5.70 2.18 10.65
CA THR A 180 5.40 0.94 11.40
C THR A 180 6.05 0.93 12.77
N GLN A 181 7.19 1.60 12.92
CA GLN A 181 7.93 1.69 14.18
C GLN A 181 8.82 2.93 14.16
N VAL A 182 9.03 3.52 15.33
CA VAL A 182 9.97 4.64 15.53
C VAL A 182 10.88 4.29 16.70
N THR A 183 12.17 4.56 16.55
CA THR A 183 13.20 4.51 17.59
C THR A 183 13.95 5.83 17.60
N ASP A 184 14.83 6.04 18.57
CA ASP A 184 15.67 7.24 18.65
C ASP A 184 16.57 7.45 17.42
N LYS A 185 16.84 6.38 16.66
CA LYS A 185 17.76 6.37 15.53
C LYS A 185 17.09 6.12 14.19
N SER A 186 15.85 5.60 14.18
CA SER A 186 15.28 5.06 12.95
C SER A 186 13.75 5.21 12.90
N ILE A 187 13.24 5.51 11.72
CA ILE A 187 11.82 5.44 11.38
C ILE A 187 11.64 4.28 10.39
N PHE A 188 10.97 3.22 10.81
CA PHE A 188 10.65 2.08 9.96
C PHE A 188 9.32 2.32 9.26
N TYR A 189 9.23 1.94 7.99
CA TYR A 189 8.02 2.11 7.21
C TYR A 189 7.73 0.91 6.31
N ALA A 190 6.47 0.80 5.90
CA ALA A 190 6.00 -0.14 4.90
C ALA A 190 5.16 0.58 3.83
N HIS A 191 5.19 0.07 2.60
CA HIS A 191 4.39 0.59 1.50
C HIS A 191 4.29 -0.41 0.34
N ALA A 192 3.42 -0.14 -0.62
CA ALA A 192 3.34 -0.88 -1.88
C ALA A 192 3.86 -0.03 -3.03
N ARG A 193 4.78 -0.57 -3.85
CA ARG A 193 5.35 0.13 -5.00
C ARG A 193 5.95 -0.82 -6.04
N ALA A 194 6.07 -0.34 -7.28
CA ALA A 194 6.96 -0.91 -8.28
C ALA A 194 8.20 -0.05 -8.51
N TRP A 195 9.37 -0.54 -8.07
CA TRP A 195 10.65 0.04 -8.46
C TRP A 195 10.98 -0.37 -9.90
N SER A 196 11.59 0.54 -10.65
CA SER A 196 12.00 0.27 -12.03
C SER A 196 13.04 -0.86 -12.14
N ASN A 197 13.92 -1.00 -11.13
CA ASN A 197 14.94 -2.05 -11.11
C ASN A 197 14.41 -3.46 -10.76
N GLU A 198 13.13 -3.58 -10.37
CA GLU A 198 12.49 -4.85 -10.04
C GLU A 198 11.91 -5.57 -11.28
N GLY A 199 11.88 -4.92 -12.44
CA GLY A 199 11.30 -5.48 -13.65
C GLY A 199 9.80 -5.78 -13.51
N LYS A 200 9.27 -6.62 -14.41
CA LYS A 200 7.82 -6.91 -14.47
C LYS A 200 7.31 -7.66 -13.23
N TYR A 201 8.09 -8.59 -12.70
CA TYR A 201 7.62 -9.50 -11.66
C TYR A 201 8.26 -9.28 -10.29
N GLY A 202 9.22 -8.36 -10.18
CA GLY A 202 9.93 -8.13 -8.94
C GLY A 202 9.15 -7.29 -7.94
N HIS A 203 8.25 -6.39 -8.36
CA HIS A 203 7.64 -5.36 -7.51
C HIS A 203 6.63 -5.85 -6.45
N GLY A 204 6.24 -4.99 -5.50
CA GLY A 204 5.34 -5.39 -4.42
C GLY A 204 5.29 -4.48 -3.20
N VAL A 205 4.72 -5.05 -2.13
CA VAL A 205 4.81 -4.50 -0.78
C VAL A 205 6.25 -4.67 -0.27
N ALA A 206 6.79 -3.61 0.33
CA ALA A 206 8.15 -3.56 0.84
C ALA A 206 8.19 -2.82 2.17
N VAL A 207 9.28 -3.06 2.89
CA VAL A 207 9.65 -2.35 4.12
C VAL A 207 10.96 -1.61 3.92
N GLY A 208 11.11 -0.48 4.60
CA GLY A 208 12.31 0.32 4.59
C GLY A 208 12.54 1.03 5.91
N GLU A 209 13.64 1.75 5.97
CA GLU A 209 14.12 2.46 7.15
C GLU A 209 14.59 3.86 6.76
N ILE A 210 14.31 4.84 7.60
CA ILE A 210 14.92 6.18 7.54
C ILE A 210 15.76 6.33 8.80
N GLN A 211 17.07 6.31 8.65
CA GLN A 211 18.03 6.50 9.73
C GLN A 211 18.22 8.00 10.02
N ILE A 212 18.00 8.39 11.26
CA ILE A 212 18.13 9.76 11.76
C ILE A 212 19.61 10.05 11.97
N VAL A 213 20.23 10.65 10.95
CA VAL A 213 21.66 11.03 10.96
C VAL A 213 21.86 12.50 11.29
N ASN A 214 20.80 13.32 11.16
CA ASN A 214 20.86 14.74 11.47
C ASN A 214 19.61 15.18 12.25
N PRO A 215 19.56 14.92 13.57
CA PRO A 215 18.40 15.24 14.40
C PRO A 215 18.15 16.76 14.54
N ALA A 216 19.20 17.57 14.38
CA ALA A 216 19.09 19.03 14.37
C ALA A 216 18.32 19.54 13.14
N LYS A 217 18.41 18.84 12.00
CA LYS A 217 17.62 19.12 10.81
C LYS A 217 16.28 18.39 10.90
N LYS A 218 15.20 19.16 11.05
CA LYS A 218 13.82 18.62 11.18
C LYS A 218 13.27 17.94 9.91
N ASN A 219 14.02 17.89 8.81
CA ASN A 219 13.54 17.46 7.51
C ASN A 219 13.87 15.98 7.24
N LEU A 220 12.91 15.25 6.68
CA LEU A 220 13.06 13.86 6.26
C LEU A 220 14.09 13.66 5.13
N LEU A 221 14.23 14.64 4.23
CA LEU A 221 15.16 14.52 3.09
C LEU A 221 16.62 14.63 3.50
N ASP A 222 16.90 15.17 4.69
CA ASP A 222 18.25 15.26 5.25
C ASP A 222 18.67 13.99 6.01
N GLN A 223 17.80 12.98 6.07
CA GLN A 223 18.05 11.70 6.75
C GLN A 223 18.48 10.62 5.76
N ASN A 224 19.01 9.50 6.25
CA ASN A 224 19.46 8.42 5.37
C ASN A 224 18.35 7.40 5.13
N TRP A 225 17.92 7.26 3.87
CA TRP A 225 16.84 6.35 3.48
C TRP A 225 17.39 5.03 2.96
N LEU A 226 17.05 3.94 3.64
CA LEU A 226 17.45 2.58 3.30
C LEU A 226 16.23 1.75 2.92
N GLU A 227 16.26 1.15 1.74
CA GLU A 227 15.25 0.18 1.32
C GLU A 227 15.92 -0.84 0.38
N ARG A 228 15.75 -2.13 0.68
CA ARG A 228 16.32 -3.24 -0.11
C ARG A 228 17.84 -3.13 -0.35
N GLY A 229 18.57 -2.60 0.63
CA GLY A 229 20.03 -2.41 0.55
C GLY A 229 20.46 -1.22 -0.33
N TYR A 230 19.52 -0.42 -0.83
CA TYR A 230 19.80 0.79 -1.60
C TYR A 230 19.62 2.05 -0.75
N GLN A 231 20.43 3.07 -1.08
CA GLN A 231 20.45 4.38 -0.42
C GLN A 231 20.57 5.50 -1.45
N ALA A 232 20.25 6.73 -1.01
CA ALA A 232 20.35 7.95 -1.82
C ALA A 232 19.70 7.78 -3.21
N GLU A 233 20.37 8.19 -4.29
CA GLU A 233 19.83 8.15 -5.66
C GLU A 233 19.56 6.72 -6.19
N LYS A 234 20.03 5.67 -5.51
CA LYS A 234 19.67 4.28 -5.85
C LYS A 234 18.37 3.82 -5.16
N ASN A 235 17.92 4.55 -4.14
CA ASN A 235 16.67 4.28 -3.45
C ASN A 235 15.54 5.04 -4.15
N GLU A 236 14.69 4.33 -4.89
CA GLU A 236 13.62 4.97 -5.66
C GLU A 236 12.55 5.62 -4.77
N THR A 237 12.37 5.13 -3.54
CA THR A 237 11.49 5.73 -2.53
C THR A 237 12.02 7.08 -2.06
N TYR A 238 13.31 7.19 -1.80
CA TYR A 238 13.97 8.47 -1.54
C TYR A 238 13.87 9.43 -2.73
N LEU A 239 14.13 8.94 -3.95
CA LEU A 239 13.99 9.76 -5.16
C LEU A 239 12.57 10.29 -5.34
N GLU A 240 11.56 9.48 -5.02
CA GLU A 240 10.18 9.93 -5.08
C GLU A 240 9.88 11.01 -4.04
N ALA A 241 10.36 10.83 -2.81
CA ALA A 241 10.25 11.83 -1.76
C ALA A 241 10.92 13.16 -2.16
N LYS A 242 12.11 13.09 -2.74
CA LYS A 242 12.88 14.26 -3.22
C LYS A 242 12.19 14.99 -4.38
N ASN A 243 11.48 14.26 -5.24
CA ASN A 243 10.77 14.81 -6.40
C ASN A 243 9.31 15.20 -6.10
N ALA A 244 8.82 14.96 -4.88
CA ALA A 244 7.46 15.31 -4.50
C ALA A 244 7.32 16.84 -4.39
N LYS A 245 6.22 17.41 -4.89
CA LYS A 245 5.91 18.83 -4.60
C LYS A 245 5.55 19.03 -3.14
N VAL A 246 4.92 18.02 -2.54
CA VAL A 246 4.59 18.00 -1.12
C VAL A 246 5.13 16.71 -0.52
N LEU A 247 6.06 16.86 0.42
CA LEU A 247 6.53 15.79 1.30
C LEU A 247 6.19 16.19 2.74
N GLN A 248 5.30 15.43 3.38
CA GLN A 248 4.85 15.73 4.75
C GLN A 248 4.60 14.45 5.53
N ILE A 249 4.89 14.51 6.83
CA ILE A 249 4.40 13.50 7.77
C ILE A 249 3.04 13.95 8.27
N ARG A 250 2.06 13.05 8.25
CA ARG A 250 0.69 13.35 8.67
C ARG A 250 0.14 12.28 9.61
N ARG A 251 -0.64 12.72 10.60
CA ARG A 251 -1.35 11.87 11.55
C ARG A 251 -2.84 11.93 11.30
N LEU A 252 -3.51 10.78 11.29
CA LEU A 252 -4.97 10.73 11.12
C LEU A 252 -5.71 11.31 12.34
N LYS A 253 -6.76 12.09 12.07
CA LYS A 253 -7.66 12.68 13.08
C LYS A 253 -8.83 11.74 13.33
N ILE A 254 -8.62 10.71 14.15
CA ILE A 254 -9.59 9.64 14.43
C ILE A 254 -9.73 9.41 15.93
#